data_AF-A0A5C7LTD2-F1
#
_entry.id   AF-A0A5C7LTD2-F1
#
_cell.length_a   1.000
_cell.length_b   1.000
_cell.length_c   1.000
_cell.angle_alpha   90.00
_cell.angle_beta   90.00
_cell.angle_gamma   90.00
#
_symmetry.space_group_name_H-M   'P 1'
#
loop_
_entity.id
_entity.type
_entity.pdbx_description
1 polymer ?
#
loop_
_entity_poly.entity_id
_entity_poly.type
_entity_poly.pdbx_seq_one_letter_code
_entity_poly.pdbx_strand_id
1 'polypeptide(L)'
;MKTQHTPGPWCSVRDGFRFTIGDSKTGNTTTLHNYLVAEIHDNSLQAEANARLIATAPELLQALELLFNEVSFYNEKEVFPEPEIIKSGFAVIAWNKAKAAIAKAKTV
;
A
#
# COMPACT_ATOMS: atom_id res chain seq x y z
N MET A 1 18.37 7.02 -11.95
CA MET A 1 17.19 7.65 -11.31
C MET A 1 16.77 6.80 -10.14
N LYS A 2 16.61 7.37 -8.93
CA LYS A 2 15.87 6.71 -7.85
C LYS A 2 14.40 7.03 -8.10
N THR A 3 13.63 6.08 -8.62
CA THR A 3 12.17 6.21 -8.72
C THR A 3 11.63 6.19 -7.30
N GLN A 4 11.39 7.37 -6.74
CA GLN A 4 10.70 7.50 -5.46
C GLN A 4 9.26 7.01 -5.68
N HIS A 5 8.93 5.86 -5.09
CA HIS A 5 7.57 5.32 -5.14
C HIS A 5 6.56 6.38 -4.70
N THR A 6 5.36 6.35 -5.30
CA THR A 6 4.26 7.31 -5.08
C THR A 6 4.04 7.54 -3.58
N PRO A 7 4.49 8.68 -3.02
CA PRO A 7 4.54 8.87 -1.58
C PRO A 7 3.13 9.05 -1.02
N GLY A 8 2.64 8.03 -0.30
CA GLY A 8 1.31 8.01 0.33
C GLY A 8 1.23 8.79 1.66
N PRO A 9 0.06 8.79 2.35
CA PRO A 9 -1.04 7.82 2.22
C PRO A 9 -2.06 8.16 1.14
N TRP A 10 -2.53 7.13 0.42
CA TRP A 10 -3.58 7.25 -0.60
C TRP A 10 -4.91 6.66 -0.12
N CYS A 11 -6.01 7.20 -0.62
CA CYS A 11 -7.37 6.72 -0.42
C CYS A 11 -8.05 6.56 -1.79
N SER A 12 -9.00 5.63 -1.87
CA SER A 12 -9.90 5.50 -3.02
C SER A 12 -11.29 6.02 -2.64
N VAL A 13 -11.84 6.93 -3.44
CA VAL A 13 -13.19 7.48 -3.25
C VAL A 13 -14.03 7.15 -4.48
N ARG A 14 -15.28 6.74 -4.27
CA ARG A 14 -16.25 6.47 -5.34
C ARG A 14 -17.30 7.57 -5.38
N ASP A 15 -17.55 8.11 -6.56
CA ASP A 15 -18.57 9.12 -6.87
C ASP A 15 -19.31 8.70 -8.15
N GLY A 16 -20.39 7.93 -8.00
CA GLY A 16 -21.09 7.31 -9.12
C GLY A 16 -20.23 6.28 -9.87
N PHE A 17 -19.91 6.60 -11.13
CA PHE A 17 -19.07 5.78 -12.03
C PHE A 17 -17.59 6.22 -12.02
N ARG A 18 -17.22 7.08 -11.08
CA ARG A 18 -15.89 7.67 -10.97
C ARG A 18 -15.21 7.16 -9.70
N PHE A 19 -14.03 6.56 -9.85
CA PHE A 19 -13.14 6.22 -8.75
C PHE A 19 -11.92 7.14 -8.77
N THR A 20 -11.65 7.80 -7.66
CA THR A 20 -10.53 8.73 -7.49
C THR A 20 -9.55 8.17 -6.48
N ILE A 21 -8.26 8.09 -6.85
CA ILE A 21 -7.17 7.67 -5.98
C ILE A 21 -6.28 8.88 -5.73
N GLY A 22 -6.11 9.27 -4.47
CA GLY A 22 -5.35 10.46 -4.06
C GLY A 22 -5.32 10.60 -2.55
N ASP A 23 -5.02 11.78 -2.03
CA ASP A 23 -5.18 12.04 -0.60
C ASP A 23 -6.67 12.04 -0.22
N SER A 24 -7.01 11.72 1.03
CA SER A 24 -8.40 11.71 1.53
C SER A 24 -9.19 13.02 1.39
N LYS A 25 -8.51 14.15 1.12
CA LYS A 25 -9.07 15.50 0.95
C LYS A 25 -9.24 15.91 -0.52
N THR A 26 -8.68 15.17 -1.47
CA THR A 26 -8.53 15.62 -2.87
C THR A 26 -9.66 15.24 -3.83
N GLY A 27 -10.85 14.93 -3.33
CA GLY A 27 -12.05 14.84 -4.18
C GLY A 27 -12.35 16.13 -4.99
N ASN A 28 -11.80 17.26 -4.55
CA ASN A 28 -11.59 18.52 -5.30
C ASN A 28 -10.79 19.46 -4.37
N THR A 29 -9.69 20.07 -4.81
CA THR A 29 -8.94 21.00 -3.94
C THR A 29 -9.31 22.46 -4.18
N THR A 30 -9.73 23.14 -3.11
CA THR A 30 -9.85 24.60 -2.97
C THR A 30 -8.49 25.32 -3.00
N THR A 31 -7.39 24.59 -3.20
CA THR A 31 -6.00 25.07 -3.04
C THR A 31 -5.10 24.83 -4.25
N LEU A 32 -5.65 24.50 -5.43
CA LEU A 32 -4.95 24.38 -6.74
C LEU A 32 -3.83 23.32 -6.85
N HIS A 33 -3.56 22.53 -5.82
CA HIS A 33 -2.66 21.38 -5.92
C HIS A 33 -3.49 20.09 -6.04
N ASN A 34 -3.36 19.42 -7.18
CA ASN A 34 -4.02 18.14 -7.42
C ASN A 34 -3.09 16.99 -7.03
N TYR A 35 -3.42 16.26 -5.96
CA TYR A 35 -2.72 15.04 -5.55
C TYR A 35 -3.40 13.77 -6.09
N LEU A 36 -4.16 13.91 -7.19
CA LEU A 36 -4.71 12.79 -7.95
C LEU A 36 -3.58 11.91 -8.45
N VAL A 37 -3.61 10.65 -8.05
CA VAL A 37 -2.72 9.60 -8.51
C VAL A 37 -3.34 8.87 -9.70
N ALA A 38 -4.64 8.57 -9.62
CA ALA A 38 -5.36 7.89 -10.69
C ALA A 38 -6.87 8.19 -10.61
N GLU A 39 -7.52 8.17 -11.77
CA GLU A 39 -8.97 8.27 -11.90
C GLU A 39 -9.46 7.16 -12.84
N ILE A 40 -10.55 6.49 -12.47
CA ILE A 40 -11.16 5.41 -13.26
C ILE A 40 -12.62 5.76 -13.51
N HIS A 41 -13.02 5.78 -14.79
CA HIS A 41 -14.40 6.07 -15.23
C HIS A 41 -15.05 4.78 -15.71
N ASP A 42 -15.43 3.94 -14.75
CA ASP A 42 -16.05 2.63 -14.98
C ASP A 42 -16.84 2.28 -13.71
N ASN A 43 -17.95 1.54 -13.86
CA ASN A 43 -18.80 1.10 -12.76
C ASN A 43 -18.63 -0.39 -12.42
N SER A 44 -17.72 -1.07 -13.12
CA SER A 44 -17.45 -2.49 -12.93
C SER A 44 -16.84 -2.78 -11.56
N LEU A 45 -17.14 -3.97 -11.04
CA LEU A 45 -16.49 -4.48 -9.82
C LEU A 45 -14.96 -4.58 -9.99
N GLN A 46 -14.50 -4.75 -11.23
CA GLN A 46 -13.07 -4.78 -11.56
C GLN A 46 -12.43 -3.41 -11.38
N ALA A 47 -13.09 -2.33 -11.80
CA ALA A 47 -12.62 -0.96 -11.62
C ALA A 47 -12.49 -0.62 -10.12
N GLU A 48 -13.47 -1.01 -9.32
CA GLU A 48 -13.46 -0.84 -7.86
C GLU A 48 -12.31 -1.62 -7.20
N ALA A 49 -12.11 -2.88 -7.60
CA ALA A 49 -11.00 -3.70 -7.12
C ALA A 49 -9.64 -3.09 -7.47
N ASN A 50 -9.48 -2.60 -8.69
CA ASN A 50 -8.24 -1.96 -9.14
C ASN A 50 -7.98 -0.64 -8.40
N ALA A 51 -9.00 0.19 -8.19
CA ALA A 51 -8.89 1.43 -7.42
C ALA A 51 -8.36 1.17 -6.00
N ARG A 52 -8.92 0.15 -5.33
CA ARG A 52 -8.50 -0.26 -3.99
C ARG A 52 -7.07 -0.78 -3.98
N LEU A 53 -6.69 -1.61 -4.94
CA LEU A 53 -5.34 -2.14 -5.06
C LEU A 53 -4.30 -1.00 -5.17
N ILE A 54 -4.54 -0.03 -6.07
CA ILE A 54 -3.65 1.12 -6.27
C ILE A 54 -3.53 1.95 -4.99
N ALA A 55 -4.65 2.21 -4.29
CA ALA A 55 -4.64 2.97 -3.04
C ALA A 55 -3.86 2.29 -1.90
N THR A 56 -3.64 0.97 -1.97
CA THR A 56 -2.90 0.19 -0.95
C THR A 56 -1.42 -0.01 -1.28
N ALA A 57 -0.98 0.41 -2.47
CA ALA A 57 0.36 0.14 -2.96
C ALA A 57 1.50 0.64 -2.05
N PRO A 58 1.43 1.85 -1.44
CA PRO A 58 2.49 2.30 -0.54
C PRO A 58 2.65 1.43 0.69
N GLU A 59 1.54 1.04 1.34
CA GLU A 59 1.57 0.22 2.54
C GLU A 59 2.03 -1.22 2.23
N LEU A 60 1.61 -1.77 1.08
CA LEU A 60 2.05 -3.09 0.62
C LEU A 60 3.56 -3.09 0.31
N LEU A 61 4.06 -2.07 -0.38
CA LEU A 61 5.48 -1.93 -0.67
C LEU A 61 6.31 -1.85 0.62
N GLN A 62 5.91 -1.00 1.57
CA GLN A 62 6.60 -0.89 2.85
C GLN A 62 6.64 -2.23 3.61
N ALA A 63 5.58 -3.02 3.53
CA ALA A 63 5.56 -4.35 4.14
C ALA A 63 6.57 -5.30 3.47
N LEU A 64 6.66 -5.28 2.14
CA LEU A 64 7.60 -6.10 1.37
C LEU A 64 9.06 -5.68 1.62
N GLU A 65 9.34 -4.38 1.69
CA GLU A 65 10.69 -3.86 1.98
C GLU A 65 11.17 -4.28 3.38
N LEU A 66 10.29 -4.20 4.39
CA LEU A 66 10.61 -4.65 5.74
C LEU A 66 10.90 -6.16 5.78
N LEU A 67 10.09 -6.96 5.10
CA LEU A 67 10.30 -8.41 5.01
C LEU A 67 11.61 -8.75 4.27
N PHE A 68 11.90 -8.06 3.16
CA PHE A 68 13.12 -8.26 2.40
C PHE A 68 14.37 -7.94 3.24
N ASN A 69 14.36 -6.83 3.97
CA ASN A 69 15.49 -6.44 4.83
C ASN A 69 15.73 -7.47 5.94
N GLU A 70 14.65 -7.98 6.55
CA GLU A 70 14.72 -9.01 7.58
C GLU A 70 15.36 -10.30 7.03
N VAL A 71 14.87 -10.79 5.88
CA VAL A 71 15.41 -12.01 5.23
C VAL A 71 16.87 -11.82 4.81
N SER A 72 17.21 -10.66 4.25
CA SER A 72 18.58 -10.36 3.78
C SER A 72 19.59 -10.35 4.93
N PHE A 73 19.22 -9.79 6.08
CA PHE A 73 20.07 -9.76 7.27
C PHE A 73 20.48 -11.16 7.75
N TYR A 74 19.58 -12.14 7.70
CA TYR A 74 19.90 -13.52 8.09
C TYR A 74 20.71 -14.26 7.03
N ASN A 75 20.43 -14.03 5.75
CA ASN A 75 21.21 -14.62 4.65
C ASN A 75 22.68 -14.20 4.70
N GLU A 76 22.97 -12.93 5.02
CA GLU A 76 24.35 -12.43 5.12
C GLU A 76 25.12 -13.00 6.32
N LYS A 77 24.43 -13.47 7.35
CA LYS A 77 25.05 -14.00 8.57
C LYS A 77 25.29 -15.51 8.55
N GLU A 78 24.82 -16.24 7.52
CA GLU A 78 24.77 -17.72 7.49
C GLU A 78 24.09 -18.35 8.73
N VAL A 79 23.32 -17.56 9.47
CA VAL A 79 22.59 -18.00 10.66
C VAL A 79 21.11 -17.93 10.32
N PHE A 80 20.51 -19.07 9.97
CA PHE A 80 19.06 -19.17 9.94
C PHE A 80 18.54 -19.12 11.37
N PRO A 81 17.65 -18.15 11.70
CA PRO A 81 17.04 -18.09 13.00
C PRO A 81 16.18 -19.34 13.22
N GLU A 82 16.25 -19.92 14.43
CA GLU A 82 15.24 -20.85 14.93
C GLU A 82 13.83 -20.25 14.71
N PRO A 83 12.79 -21.05 14.40
CA PRO A 83 11.45 -20.55 14.05
C PRO A 83 10.85 -19.56 15.06
N GLU A 84 11.29 -19.63 16.32
CA GLU A 84 10.86 -18.74 17.40
C GLU A 84 11.47 -17.33 17.33
N ILE A 85 12.63 -17.17 16.69
CA ILE A 85 13.35 -15.89 16.53
C ILE A 85 12.75 -15.05 15.38
N ILE A 86 12.00 -15.66 14.46
CA ILE A 86 11.23 -14.95 13.41
C ILE A 86 10.16 -14.02 14.02
N LYS A 87 9.91 -14.10 15.33
CA LYS A 87 9.14 -13.10 16.11
C LYS A 87 9.91 -11.78 16.31
N SER A 88 10.84 -11.42 15.44
CA SER A 88 11.49 -10.10 15.50
C SER A 88 10.44 -9.01 15.32
N GLY A 89 10.65 -7.86 15.97
CA GLY A 89 9.71 -6.73 15.90
C GLY A 89 9.42 -6.29 14.47
N PHE A 90 10.40 -6.41 13.56
CA PHE A 90 10.26 -6.03 12.16
C PHE A 90 9.37 -6.97 11.35
N ALA A 91 9.48 -8.29 11.53
CA ALA A 91 8.59 -9.26 10.87
C ALA A 91 7.13 -9.05 11.30
N VAL A 92 6.90 -8.75 12.59
CA VAL A 92 5.57 -8.43 13.12
C VAL A 92 5.03 -7.11 12.52
N ILE A 93 5.86 -6.08 12.39
CA ILE A 93 5.47 -4.81 11.75
C ILE A 93 5.13 -5.02 10.26
N ALA A 94 5.97 -5.76 9.54
CA ALA A 94 5.74 -6.10 8.12
C ALA A 94 4.42 -6.85 7.95
N TRP A 95 4.17 -7.85 8.81
CA TRP A 95 2.93 -8.61 8.83
C TRP A 95 1.70 -7.73 9.08
N ASN A 96 1.76 -6.82 10.06
CA ASN A 96 0.66 -5.92 10.37
C ASN A 96 0.39 -4.93 9.22
N LYS A 97 1.44 -4.41 8.57
CA LYS A 97 1.29 -3.56 7.38
C LYS A 97 0.69 -4.31 6.19
N ALA A 98 1.16 -5.53 5.93
CA ALA A 98 0.60 -6.39 4.89
C ALA A 98 -0.88 -6.69 5.16
N LYS A 99 -1.24 -7.05 6.40
CA LYS A 99 -2.63 -7.25 6.82
C LYS A 99 -3.50 -6.01 6.58
N ALA A 100 -3.01 -4.82 6.97
CA ALA A 100 -3.73 -3.56 6.77
C ALA A 100 -3.94 -3.25 5.28
N ALA A 101 -2.90 -3.45 4.46
CA ALA A 101 -2.97 -3.27 3.01
C ALA A 101 -3.98 -4.24 2.36
N ILE A 102 -3.94 -5.53 2.74
CA ILE A 102 -4.88 -6.54 2.24
C ILE A 102 -6.32 -6.24 2.69
N ALA A 103 -6.52 -5.82 3.94
CA ALA A 103 -7.85 -5.45 4.44
C ALA A 103 -8.41 -4.26 3.63
N LYS A 104 -7.61 -3.20 3.47
CA LYS A 104 -7.96 -2.01 2.67
C LYS A 104 -8.22 -2.36 1.20
N ALA A 105 -7.53 -3.34 0.64
CA ALA A 105 -7.80 -3.84 -0.71
C ALA A 105 -9.12 -4.62 -0.83
N LYS A 106 -9.58 -5.25 0.27
CA LYS A 106 -10.75 -6.14 0.30
C LYS A 106 -12.05 -5.48 0.78
N THR A 107 -12.00 -4.45 1.62
CA THR A 107 -13.18 -3.85 2.25
C THR A 107 -13.45 -2.45 1.73
N VAL A 108 -14.40 -2.33 0.79
CA VAL A 108 -15.63 -1.51 0.81
C VAL A 108 -16.61 -2.13 -0.18
#